data_AF-A0A932A9T3-F1
#
_entry.id   AF-A0A932A9T3-F1
#
_cell.length_a   1.000
_cell.length_b   1.000
_cell.length_c   1.000
_cell.angle_alpha   90.00
_cell.angle_beta   90.00
_cell.angle_gamma   90.00
#
_symmetry.space_group_name_H-M   'P 1'
#
loop_
_entity.id
_entity.type
_entity.pdbx_description
1 polymer ?
#
loop_
_entity_poly.entity_id
_entity_poly.type
_entity_poly.pdbx_seq_one_letter_code
_entity_poly.pdbx_strand_id
1 'polypeptide(L)'
;MTKAVSKNMFLAVIGGGYVVAIALMIMAFMAIIGGAAAAENQGQDSGAAQVAMAGGMGMLMLAFACMLVPAVAFFVLIYKAWAAIEDGQARTTPLAAVLLLLIPFFNWYWIFQAIWGWAQDYNKYKARHNVGGEVMSEGMFLAYAICCLVFPPGALVLMFVVVAKMCDGINAIAAAAPQAMAATAR
;
A
#
# COMPACT_ATOMS: atom_id res chain seq x y z
N MET A 1 16.99 -16.33 1.23
CA MET A 1 15.91 -17.35 1.32
C MET A 1 14.59 -16.61 1.53
N THR A 2 13.72 -16.60 0.52
CA THR A 2 12.43 -15.87 0.55
C THR A 2 11.46 -16.60 1.48
N LYS A 3 11.02 -15.94 2.57
CA LYS A 3 10.05 -16.50 3.51
C LYS A 3 8.63 -16.19 3.05
N ALA A 4 7.74 -17.19 3.14
CA ALA A 4 6.32 -17.02 2.85
C ALA A 4 5.68 -15.91 3.72
N VAL A 5 4.66 -15.26 3.16
CA VAL A 5 3.94 -14.13 3.76
C VAL A 5 2.46 -14.45 3.95
N SER A 6 1.89 -13.97 5.06
CA SER A 6 0.48 -14.13 5.36
C SER A 6 -0.36 -13.10 4.60
N LYS A 7 -1.08 -13.55 3.57
CA LYS A 7 -1.99 -12.71 2.78
C LYS A 7 -3.07 -12.06 3.66
N ASN A 8 -3.69 -12.85 4.54
CA ASN A 8 -4.76 -12.39 5.41
C ASN A 8 -4.27 -11.31 6.39
N MET A 9 -3.05 -11.44 6.91
CA MET A 9 -2.45 -10.42 7.77
C MET A 9 -2.28 -9.09 7.02
N PHE A 10 -1.70 -9.10 5.82
CA PHE A 10 -1.51 -7.87 5.04
C PHE A 10 -2.84 -7.24 4.62
N LEU A 11 -3.80 -8.04 4.15
CA LEU A 11 -5.13 -7.55 3.78
C LEU A 11 -5.88 -6.96 5.00
N ALA A 12 -5.81 -7.62 6.17
CA ALA A 12 -6.46 -7.13 7.38
C ALA A 12 -5.82 -5.83 7.91
N VAL A 13 -4.50 -5.77 7.97
CA VAL A 13 -3.78 -4.59 8.48
C VAL A 13 -3.95 -3.40 7.53
N ILE A 14 -3.74 -3.61 6.23
CA ILE A 14 -3.85 -2.54 5.23
C ILE A 14 -5.31 -2.12 5.08
N GLY A 15 -6.21 -3.07 4.83
CA GLY A 15 -7.63 -2.80 4.64
C GLY A 15 -8.31 -2.22 5.89
N GLY A 16 -8.15 -2.88 7.03
CA GLY A 16 -8.74 -2.43 8.29
C GLY A 16 -8.22 -1.07 8.74
N GLY A 17 -6.91 -0.83 8.61
CA GLY A 17 -6.30 0.46 8.94
C GLY A 17 -6.86 1.62 8.11
N TYR A 18 -6.99 1.45 6.79
CA TYR A 18 -7.56 2.49 5.93
C TYR A 18 -9.06 2.69 6.17
N VAL A 19 -9.84 1.63 6.43
CA VAL A 19 -11.27 1.76 6.78
C VAL A 19 -11.46 2.59 8.04
N VAL A 20 -10.68 2.31 9.10
CA VAL A 20 -10.72 3.08 10.35
C VAL A 20 -10.34 4.53 10.12
N ALA A 21 -9.25 4.80 9.38
CA ALA A 21 -8.81 6.15 9.09
C ALA A 21 -9.86 6.95 8.28
N ILE A 22 -10.49 6.33 7.28
CA ILE A 22 -11.54 6.97 6.47
C ILE A 22 -12.77 7.28 7.33
N ALA A 23 -13.20 6.35 8.18
CA ALA A 23 -14.32 6.60 9.09
C ALA A 23 -14.03 7.78 10.03
N LEU A 24 -12.82 7.86 10.60
CA LEU A 24 -12.39 9.00 11.42
C LEU A 24 -12.37 10.30 10.62
N MET A 25 -11.88 10.29 9.37
CA MET A 25 -11.91 11.48 8.51
C MET A 25 -13.33 11.95 8.24
N ILE A 26 -14.26 11.05 7.91
CA ILE A 26 -15.67 11.41 7.65
C ILE A 26 -16.29 12.05 8.90
N MET A 27 -16.08 11.45 10.08
CA MET A 27 -16.55 12.02 11.35
C MET A 27 -15.92 13.38 11.66
N ALA A 28 -14.62 13.53 11.41
CA ALA A 28 -13.90 14.78 11.58
C ALA A 28 -14.49 15.89 10.69
N PHE A 29 -14.72 15.62 9.40
CA PHE A 29 -15.32 16.58 8.49
C PHE A 29 -16.74 16.97 8.90
N MET A 30 -17.57 16.00 9.30
CA MET A 30 -18.91 16.29 9.81
C MET A 30 -18.87 17.19 11.05
N ALA A 31 -17.96 16.95 12.00
CA ALA A 31 -17.82 17.77 13.20
C ALA A 31 -17.33 19.19 12.89
N ILE A 32 -16.36 19.34 11.97
CA ILE A 32 -15.84 20.65 11.56
C ILE A 32 -16.90 21.46 10.82
N ILE A 33 -17.55 20.87 9.80
CA ILE A 33 -18.55 21.56 8.98
C ILE A 33 -19.79 21.89 9.83
N GLY A 34 -20.26 20.94 10.64
CA GLY A 34 -21.38 21.15 11.55
C GLY A 34 -21.08 22.22 12.60
N GLY A 35 -19.88 22.21 13.17
CA GLY A 35 -19.41 23.24 14.10
C GLY A 35 -19.33 24.63 13.46
N ALA A 36 -18.79 24.72 12.24
CA ALA A 36 -18.71 25.98 11.50
C ALA A 36 -20.11 26.53 11.17
N ALA A 37 -21.03 25.69 10.70
CA ALA A 37 -22.41 26.07 10.42
C ALA A 37 -23.15 26.50 11.70
N ALA A 38 -22.90 25.85 12.83
CA ALA A 38 -23.50 26.25 14.12
C ALA A 38 -22.97 27.61 14.62
N ALA A 39 -21.68 27.89 14.42
CA ALA A 39 -21.06 29.16 14.80
C ALA A 39 -21.67 30.34 14.02
N GLU A 40 -21.98 30.14 12.74
CA GLU A 40 -22.62 31.16 11.89
C GLU A 40 -24.05 31.49 12.34
N ASN A 41 -24.81 30.47 12.78
CA ASN A 41 -26.22 30.63 13.16
C ASN A 41 -26.44 31.20 14.58
N GLN A 42 -25.50 31.03 15.51
CA GLN A 42 -25.67 31.40 16.93
C GLN A 42 -24.95 32.69 17.35
N GLY A 43 -24.19 33.34 16.45
CA GLY A 43 -23.30 34.42 16.83
C GLY A 43 -22.10 33.94 17.67
N GLN A 44 -21.21 34.88 18.02
CA GLN A 44 -19.84 34.65 18.49
C GLN A 44 -19.70 33.86 19.82
N ASP A 45 -20.80 33.58 20.53
CA ASP A 45 -20.81 33.00 21.89
C ASP A 45 -21.09 31.48 21.95
N SER A 46 -21.03 30.76 20.83
CA SER A 46 -21.29 29.31 20.80
C SER A 46 -20.06 28.47 21.17
N GLY A 47 -19.73 28.41 22.46
CA GLY A 47 -18.63 27.55 22.97
C GLY A 47 -18.72 26.07 22.51
N ALA A 48 -19.94 25.56 22.32
CA ALA A 48 -20.17 24.22 21.77
C ALA A 48 -19.70 24.07 20.30
N ALA A 49 -19.86 25.11 19.48
CA ALA A 49 -19.40 25.11 18.09
C ALA A 49 -17.87 25.09 18.02
N GLN A 50 -17.20 25.86 18.88
CA GLN A 50 -15.73 25.87 18.99
C GLN A 50 -15.19 24.50 19.43
N VAL A 51 -15.85 23.85 20.41
CA VAL A 51 -15.49 22.49 20.85
C VAL A 51 -15.67 21.46 19.74
N ALA A 52 -16.76 21.54 18.96
CA ALA A 52 -16.99 20.63 17.84
C ALA A 52 -15.90 20.74 16.76
N MET A 53 -15.52 21.98 16.39
CA MET A 53 -14.45 22.22 15.42
C MET A 53 -13.08 21.73 15.92
N ALA A 54 -12.74 22.03 17.19
CA ALA A 54 -11.50 21.56 17.81
C ALA A 54 -11.46 20.02 17.92
N GLY A 55 -12.57 19.40 18.32
CA GLY A 55 -12.73 17.95 18.36
C GLY A 55 -12.56 17.31 16.98
N GLY A 56 -13.16 17.90 15.95
CA GLY A 56 -13.01 17.45 14.56
C GLY A 56 -11.56 17.56 14.07
N MET A 57 -10.84 18.64 14.40
CA MET A 57 -9.41 18.75 14.09
C MET A 57 -8.58 17.67 14.80
N GLY A 58 -8.89 17.38 16.07
CA GLY A 58 -8.28 16.28 16.82
C GLY A 58 -8.50 14.91 16.16
N MET A 59 -9.74 14.64 15.72
CA MET A 59 -10.08 13.42 14.99
C MET A 59 -9.35 13.32 13.64
N LEU A 60 -9.18 14.45 12.93
CA LEU A 60 -8.46 14.49 11.66
C LEU A 60 -6.98 14.13 11.86
N MET A 61 -6.31 14.68 12.88
CA MET A 61 -4.92 14.32 13.21
C MET A 61 -4.80 12.84 13.58
N LEU A 62 -5.75 12.32 14.35
CA LEU A 62 -5.79 10.90 14.70
C LEU A 62 -5.97 10.02 13.45
N ALA A 63 -6.83 10.43 12.51
CA ALA A 63 -7.03 9.71 11.27
C ALA A 63 -5.73 9.59 10.46
N PHE A 64 -4.97 10.68 10.32
CA PHE A 64 -3.65 10.64 9.68
C PHE A 64 -2.65 9.73 10.41
N ALA A 65 -2.63 9.76 11.74
CA ALA A 65 -1.80 8.85 12.52
C ALA A 65 -2.17 7.37 12.29
N CYS A 66 -3.47 7.06 12.22
CA CYS A 66 -3.96 5.72 11.91
C CYS A 66 -3.56 5.23 10.51
N MET A 67 -3.33 6.12 9.53
CA MET A 67 -2.86 5.75 8.19
C MET A 67 -1.39 5.30 8.17
N LEU A 68 -0.60 5.56 9.21
CA LEU A 68 0.82 5.17 9.24
C LEU A 68 1.00 3.65 9.30
N VAL A 69 0.17 2.96 10.09
CA VAL A 69 0.24 1.50 10.22
C VAL A 69 0.02 0.78 8.87
N PRO A 70 -1.07 1.02 8.12
CA PRO A 70 -1.26 0.40 6.82
C PRO A 70 -0.20 0.85 5.79
N ALA A 71 0.27 2.10 5.85
CA ALA A 71 1.35 2.58 4.97
C ALA A 71 2.67 1.81 5.20
N VAL A 72 3.07 1.65 6.46
CA VAL A 72 4.26 0.86 6.83
C VAL A 72 4.10 -0.60 6.41
N ALA A 73 2.93 -1.20 6.64
CA ALA A 73 2.66 -2.57 6.19
C ALA A 73 2.79 -2.70 4.66
N PHE A 74 2.31 -1.73 3.89
CA PHE A 74 2.45 -1.72 2.44
C PHE A 74 3.92 -1.58 2.01
N PHE A 75 4.70 -0.72 2.64
CA PHE A 75 6.15 -0.62 2.39
C PHE A 75 6.91 -1.91 2.72
N VAL A 76 6.56 -2.58 3.82
CA VAL A 76 7.13 -3.89 4.16
C VAL A 76 6.78 -4.94 3.08
N LEU A 77 5.57 -4.90 2.53
CA LEU A 77 5.19 -5.80 1.44
C LEU A 77 6.00 -5.52 0.17
N ILE A 78 6.18 -4.25 -0.21
CA ILE A 78 7.01 -3.84 -1.35
C ILE A 78 8.44 -4.34 -1.15
N TYR A 79 9.04 -4.11 0.01
CA TYR A 79 10.37 -4.60 0.33
C TYR A 79 10.47 -6.12 0.13
N LYS A 80 9.53 -6.88 0.70
CA LYS A 80 9.49 -8.35 0.57
C LYS A 80 9.30 -8.80 -0.87
N ALA A 81 8.50 -8.08 -1.65
CA ALA A 81 8.22 -8.39 -3.04
C ALA A 81 9.48 -8.22 -3.91
N TRP A 82 10.22 -7.13 -3.72
CA TRP A 82 11.49 -6.93 -4.42
C TRP A 82 12.58 -7.87 -3.95
N ALA A 83 12.68 -8.14 -2.64
CA ALA A 83 13.65 -9.08 -2.09
C ALA A 83 13.42 -10.52 -2.59
N ALA A 84 12.18 -10.87 -2.95
CA ALA A 84 11.86 -12.19 -3.48
C ALA A 84 12.42 -12.42 -4.89
N ILE A 85 12.60 -11.37 -5.69
CA ILE A 85 13.04 -11.46 -7.10
C ILE A 85 14.47 -10.94 -7.32
N GLU A 86 15.21 -10.65 -6.24
CA GLU A 86 16.57 -10.14 -6.30
C GLU A 86 17.55 -11.26 -6.71
N ASP A 87 17.80 -11.37 -8.02
CA ASP A 87 18.73 -12.32 -8.63
C ASP A 87 19.85 -11.64 -9.43
N GLY A 88 20.09 -10.35 -9.18
CA GLY A 88 21.06 -9.52 -9.91
C GLY A 88 20.57 -9.01 -11.27
N GLN A 89 19.38 -9.42 -11.74
CA GLN A 89 18.77 -8.94 -12.99
C GLN A 89 17.55 -8.02 -12.75
N ALA A 90 17.15 -7.84 -11.49
CA ALA A 90 16.08 -6.91 -11.10
C ALA A 90 16.52 -5.46 -11.29
N ARG A 91 15.62 -4.58 -11.76
CA ARG A 91 15.95 -3.18 -12.06
C ARG A 91 16.28 -2.33 -10.83
N THR A 92 15.89 -2.78 -9.65
CA THR A 92 16.08 -2.05 -8.39
C THR A 92 16.29 -3.01 -7.23
N THR A 93 16.83 -2.50 -6.12
CA THR A 93 17.04 -3.25 -4.89
C THR A 93 15.84 -3.09 -3.95
N PRO A 94 15.61 -4.02 -3.01
CA PRO A 94 14.46 -3.97 -2.11
C PRO A 94 14.39 -2.68 -1.27
N LEU A 95 15.55 -2.20 -0.83
CA LEU A 95 15.63 -0.98 -0.05
C LEU A 95 15.37 0.26 -0.92
N ALA A 96 15.92 0.32 -2.13
CA ALA A 96 15.69 1.43 -3.06
C ALA A 96 14.22 1.49 -3.50
N ALA A 97 13.57 0.34 -3.72
CA ALA A 97 12.15 0.26 -4.04
C ALA A 97 11.25 0.96 -2.99
N VAL A 98 11.61 0.89 -1.70
CA VAL A 98 10.85 1.54 -0.62
C VAL A 98 11.31 2.98 -0.39
N LEU A 99 12.60 3.23 -0.18
CA LEU A 99 13.09 4.54 0.25
C LEU A 99 12.84 5.64 -0.79
N LEU A 100 12.92 5.31 -2.07
CA LEU A 100 12.67 6.27 -3.14
C LEU A 100 11.18 6.65 -3.27
N LEU A 101 10.25 5.88 -2.69
CA LEU A 101 8.84 6.29 -2.55
C LEU A 101 8.65 7.37 -1.48
N LEU A 102 9.61 7.56 -0.57
CA LEU A 102 9.54 8.55 0.50
C LEU A 102 10.07 9.92 0.06
N ILE A 103 10.73 10.01 -1.10
CA ILE A 103 11.26 11.26 -1.63
C ILE A 103 10.10 12.06 -2.23
N PRO A 104 9.80 13.28 -1.71
CA PRO A 104 8.74 14.13 -2.26
C PRO A 104 8.95 14.42 -3.74
N PHE A 105 7.84 14.45 -4.50
CA PHE A 105 7.76 14.64 -5.96
C PHE A 105 8.38 13.52 -6.79
N PHE A 106 9.54 12.99 -6.39
CA PHE A 106 10.13 11.82 -7.05
C PHE A 106 9.27 10.57 -6.88
N ASN A 107 8.55 10.47 -5.76
CA ASN A 107 7.60 9.39 -5.50
C ASN A 107 6.53 9.23 -6.59
N TRP A 108 6.14 10.31 -7.28
CA TRP A 108 5.15 10.26 -8.37
C TRP A 108 5.66 9.51 -9.59
N TYR A 109 6.94 9.67 -9.93
CA TYR A 109 7.58 8.84 -10.95
C TYR A 109 7.88 7.44 -10.39
N TRP A 110 8.37 7.38 -9.15
CA TRP A 110 8.92 6.16 -8.60
C TRP A 110 7.87 5.09 -8.31
N ILE A 111 6.61 5.45 -8.06
CA ILE A 111 5.52 4.49 -7.89
C ILE A 111 5.35 3.56 -9.11
N PHE A 112 5.60 4.07 -10.32
CA PHE A 112 5.60 3.26 -11.54
C PHE A 112 6.73 2.23 -11.53
N GLN A 113 7.93 2.60 -11.08
CA GLN A 113 9.04 1.66 -10.99
C GLN A 113 8.84 0.65 -9.87
N ALA A 114 8.41 1.10 -8.68
CA ALA A 114 8.28 0.26 -7.51
C ALA A 114 7.11 -0.74 -7.60
N ILE A 115 6.00 -0.38 -8.25
CA ILE A 115 4.79 -1.21 -8.31
C ILE A 115 4.62 -1.87 -9.67
N TRP A 116 4.49 -1.08 -10.75
CA TRP A 116 4.34 -1.64 -12.09
C TRP A 116 5.62 -2.33 -12.58
N GLY A 117 6.79 -1.71 -12.36
CA GLY A 117 8.08 -2.31 -12.66
C GLY A 117 8.33 -3.62 -11.92
N TRP A 118 7.79 -3.78 -10.69
CA TRP A 118 7.86 -5.05 -9.97
C TRP A 118 7.10 -6.16 -10.70
N ALA A 119 5.89 -5.91 -11.20
CA ALA A 119 5.12 -6.92 -11.91
C ALA A 119 5.85 -7.41 -13.17
N GLN A 120 6.48 -6.49 -13.90
CA GLN A 120 7.29 -6.81 -15.08
C GLN A 120 8.50 -7.68 -14.72
N ASP A 121 9.25 -7.28 -13.69
CA ASP A 121 10.46 -7.97 -13.30
C ASP A 121 10.16 -9.31 -12.62
N TYR A 122 9.04 -9.42 -11.89
CA TYR A 122 8.50 -10.68 -11.40
C TYR A 122 8.19 -11.64 -12.53
N ASN A 123 7.51 -11.20 -13.59
CA ASN A 123 7.19 -12.06 -14.74
C ASN A 123 8.45 -12.56 -15.44
N LYS A 124 9.46 -11.70 -15.59
CA LYS A 124 10.77 -12.09 -16.15
C LYS A 124 11.51 -13.07 -15.22
N TYR A 125 11.53 -12.81 -13.91
CA TYR A 125 12.12 -13.70 -12.91
C TYR A 125 11.45 -15.08 -12.95
N LYS A 126 10.11 -15.11 -12.96
CA LYS A 126 9.30 -16.32 -13.08
C LYS A 126 9.68 -17.14 -14.31
N ALA A 127 9.85 -16.49 -15.47
CA ALA A 127 10.25 -17.15 -16.70
C ALA A 127 11.68 -17.71 -16.63
N ARG A 128 12.64 -16.98 -16.02
CA ARG A 128 14.03 -17.44 -15.85
C ARG A 128 14.15 -18.63 -14.91
N HIS A 129 13.41 -18.60 -13.81
CA HIS A 129 13.53 -19.57 -12.71
C HIS A 129 12.41 -20.63 -12.71
N ASN A 130 11.58 -20.68 -13.75
CA ASN A 130 10.44 -21.58 -13.90
C ASN A 130 9.53 -21.65 -12.65
N VAL A 131 9.28 -20.49 -12.03
CA VAL A 131 8.46 -20.41 -10.80
C VAL A 131 7.00 -20.67 -11.15
N GLY A 132 6.34 -21.57 -10.41
CA GLY A 132 4.92 -21.86 -10.55
C GLY A 132 4.00 -20.67 -10.23
N GLY A 133 2.69 -20.83 -10.40
CA GLY A 133 1.68 -19.80 -10.10
C GLY A 133 1.29 -18.91 -11.29
N GLU A 134 0.56 -17.83 -11.03
CA GLU A 134 0.02 -16.93 -12.06
C GLU A 134 1.07 -15.94 -12.59
N VAL A 135 0.90 -15.48 -13.84
CA VAL A 135 1.63 -14.33 -14.39
C VAL A 135 0.98 -13.05 -13.87
N MET A 136 1.77 -12.09 -13.43
CA MET A 136 1.25 -10.82 -12.92
C MET A 136 0.71 -9.96 -14.06
N SER A 137 -0.53 -9.50 -13.93
CA SER A 137 -1.14 -8.58 -14.88
C SER A 137 -0.48 -7.20 -14.77
N GLU A 138 0.42 -6.89 -15.70
CA GLU A 138 1.14 -5.60 -15.72
C GLU A 138 0.18 -4.41 -15.79
N GLY A 139 -0.91 -4.52 -16.57
CA GLY A 139 -1.92 -3.49 -16.71
C GLY A 139 -2.64 -3.17 -15.39
N MET A 140 -2.85 -4.17 -14.53
CA MET A 140 -3.48 -3.97 -13.21
C MET A 140 -2.57 -3.17 -12.25
N PHE A 141 -1.27 -3.49 -12.24
CA PHE A 141 -0.29 -2.77 -11.42
C PHE A 141 -0.04 -1.35 -11.96
N LEU A 142 -0.06 -1.19 -13.28
CA LEU A 142 -0.01 0.13 -13.93
C LEU A 142 -1.26 0.96 -13.58
N ALA A 143 -2.45 0.36 -13.66
CA ALA A 143 -3.70 1.04 -13.29
C ALA A 143 -3.67 1.51 -11.83
N TYR A 144 -3.17 0.67 -10.90
CA TYR A 144 -2.98 1.08 -9.51
C TYR A 144 -2.05 2.30 -9.39
N ALA A 145 -0.88 2.27 -10.05
CA ALA A 145 0.06 3.40 -10.03
C ALA A 145 -0.56 4.69 -10.58
N ILE A 146 -1.34 4.61 -11.67
CA ILE A 146 -2.09 5.74 -12.22
C ILE A 146 -3.15 6.23 -11.22
N CYS A 147 -3.96 5.33 -10.66
CA CYS A 147 -4.99 5.70 -9.71
C CYS A 147 -4.41 6.40 -8.47
N CYS A 148 -3.25 5.99 -7.96
CA CYS A 148 -2.61 6.68 -6.84
C CYS A 148 -2.36 8.18 -7.09
N LEU A 149 -2.16 8.58 -8.34
CA LEU A 149 -1.89 9.97 -8.71
C LEU A 149 -3.14 10.72 -9.15
N VAL A 150 -4.00 10.09 -9.95
CA VAL A 150 -5.10 10.78 -10.66
C VAL A 150 -6.46 10.52 -10.02
N PHE A 151 -6.65 9.38 -9.35
CA PHE A 151 -7.92 9.00 -8.74
C PHE A 151 -7.71 8.16 -7.46
N PRO A 152 -7.30 8.80 -6.34
CA PRO A 152 -6.97 8.10 -5.10
C PRO A 152 -8.05 7.12 -4.58
N PRO A 153 -9.37 7.41 -4.69
CA PRO A 153 -10.40 6.44 -4.32
C PRO A 153 -10.34 5.14 -5.12
N GLY A 154 -10.01 5.20 -6.42
CA GLY A 154 -9.82 4.00 -7.24
C GLY A 154 -8.59 3.19 -6.82
N ALA A 155 -7.54 3.88 -6.35
CA ALA A 155 -6.34 3.22 -5.84
C ALA A 155 -6.66 2.36 -4.61
N LEU A 156 -7.54 2.83 -3.72
CA LEU A 156 -7.95 2.07 -2.53
C LEU A 156 -8.61 0.73 -2.89
N VAL A 157 -9.42 0.70 -3.94
CA VAL A 157 -10.06 -0.54 -4.42
C VAL A 157 -9.01 -1.47 -5.03
N LEU A 158 -8.17 -0.94 -5.91
CA LEU A 158 -7.13 -1.73 -6.58
C LEU A 158 -6.04 -2.23 -5.60
N MET A 159 -5.82 -1.52 -4.50
CA MET A 159 -4.85 -1.87 -3.46
C MET A 159 -5.08 -3.29 -2.92
N PHE A 160 -6.33 -3.69 -2.67
CA PHE A 160 -6.64 -5.03 -2.18
C PHE A 160 -6.19 -6.12 -3.16
N VAL A 161 -6.40 -5.87 -4.46
CA VAL A 161 -6.00 -6.80 -5.52
C VAL A 161 -4.48 -6.83 -5.66
N VAL A 162 -3.83 -5.67 -5.65
CA VAL A 162 -2.36 -5.55 -5.72
C VAL A 162 -1.70 -6.28 -4.53
N VAL A 163 -2.17 -6.03 -3.31
CA VAL A 163 -1.66 -6.68 -2.09
C VAL A 163 -1.82 -8.19 -2.19
N ALA A 164 -3.00 -8.67 -2.58
CA ALA A 164 -3.26 -10.10 -2.71
C ALA A 164 -2.31 -10.76 -3.74
N LYS A 165 -2.17 -10.15 -4.93
CA LYS A 165 -1.32 -10.66 -6.01
C LYS A 165 0.17 -10.61 -5.67
N MET A 166 0.62 -9.56 -4.96
CA MET A 166 2.00 -9.49 -4.45
C MET A 166 2.28 -10.60 -3.42
N CYS A 167 1.36 -10.84 -2.48
CA CYS A 167 1.50 -11.95 -1.53
C CYS A 167 1.54 -13.31 -2.24
N ASP A 168 0.69 -13.53 -3.24
CA ASP A 168 0.71 -14.77 -4.05
C ASP A 168 2.02 -14.93 -4.81
N GLY A 169 2.53 -13.85 -5.42
CA GLY A 169 3.81 -13.86 -6.11
C GLY A 169 4.97 -14.23 -5.19
N ILE A 170 5.06 -13.61 -4.01
CA ILE A 170 6.08 -13.91 -3.01
C ILE A 170 5.98 -15.36 -2.55
N ASN A 171 4.76 -15.85 -2.28
CA ASN A 171 4.52 -17.21 -1.82
C ASN A 171 4.85 -18.27 -2.87
N ALA A 172 4.59 -17.99 -4.15
CA ALA A 172 4.98 -18.86 -5.25
C ALA A 172 6.50 -19.04 -5.33
N ILE A 173 7.26 -17.96 -5.15
CA ILE A 173 8.74 -18.03 -5.11
C ILE A 173 9.21 -18.81 -3.88
N ALA A 174 8.65 -18.52 -2.71
CA ALA A 174 9.00 -19.23 -1.47
C ALA A 174 8.73 -20.74 -1.58
N ALA A 175 7.67 -21.15 -2.26
CA ALA A 175 7.34 -22.56 -2.51
C ALA A 175 8.29 -23.25 -3.51
N ALA A 176 8.89 -22.50 -4.44
CA ALA A 176 9.84 -23.03 -5.41
C ALA A 176 11.27 -23.22 -4.83
N ALA A 177 11.63 -22.48 -3.79
CA ALA A 177 12.98 -22.51 -3.21
C ALA A 177 13.47 -23.90 -2.75
N PRO A 178 12.67 -24.75 -2.08
CA PRO A 178 13.09 -26.11 -1.72
C PRO A 178 13.38 -27.01 -2.93
N GLN A 179 12.65 -26.83 -4.03
CA GLN A 179 12.79 -27.65 -5.24
C GLN A 179 14.09 -27.33 -5.98
N ALA A 180 14.45 -26.04 -6.04
CA ALA A 180 15.70 -25.59 -6.64
C ALA A 180 16.92 -26.16 -5.89
N MET A 181 16.92 -26.13 -4.54
CA MET A 181 18.02 -26.67 -3.74
C MET A 181 18.20 -28.19 -3.93
N ALA A 182 17.10 -28.94 -4.01
CA ALA A 182 17.13 -30.37 -4.23
C ALA A 182 17.62 -30.76 -5.64
N ALA A 183 17.37 -29.92 -6.65
CA ALA A 183 17.85 -30.14 -8.02
C ALA A 183 19.37 -29.90 -8.15
N THR A 184 19.92 -28.92 -7.44
CA THR A 184 21.36 -28.62 -7.44
C THR A 184 22.22 -29.57 -6.60
N ALA A 185 21.59 -30.39 -5.75
CA ALA A 185 22.29 -31.36 -4.88
C ALA A 185 22.43 -32.77 -5.51
N ARG A 186 21.98 -32.94 -6.76
CA ARG A 186 22.11 -34.17 -7.57
C ARG A 186 23.14 -33.96 -8.66
#